data_AF-A0A416FDZ3-F1
#
_entry.id   AF-A0A416FDZ3-F1
#
_cell.length_a   1.000
_cell.length_b   1.000
_cell.length_c   1.000
_cell.angle_alpha   90.00
_cell.angle_beta   90.00
_cell.angle_gamma   90.00
#
_symmetry.space_group_name_H-M   'P 1'
#
loop_
_entity.id
_entity.type
_entity.pdbx_description
1 polymer ?
#
loop_
_entity_poly.entity_id
_entity_poly.type
_entity_poly.pdbx_seq_one_letter_code
_entity_poly.pdbx_strand_id
1 'polypeptide(L)'
;MRNKYRDIDIIEVDDYADIADVFMGACYHTDKTVGVIADYDLIAHIVDVALEHDDVSVKYIDLLEEVDRPYFVSINDDGDLLAAPVEMDGFLWNIDVVYINMDGEVRQEIIDMFVDNDADVTLFGYADEEPICNPKECGKSCDCGLFDKVDKDSDKKLNVKPGVKVTKDKDGDMNGVSFSRTDNSGGYESWSVYSNRELPIEALSRLFPHLFK
;
A
#
# COMPACT_ATOMS: atom_id res chain seq x y z
N MET A 1 25.89 -1.96 -3.39
CA MET A 1 25.08 -1.36 -2.32
C MET A 1 23.91 -2.34 -2.11
N ARG A 2 23.47 -2.65 -0.89
CA ARG A 2 22.41 -3.67 -0.68
C ARG A 2 21.06 -3.14 -1.21
N ASN A 3 20.27 -3.96 -1.90
CA ASN A 3 18.94 -3.60 -2.38
C ASN A 3 17.99 -3.51 -1.17
N LYS A 4 17.45 -2.30 -0.93
CA LYS A 4 16.61 -1.98 0.24
C LYS A 4 15.22 -2.61 0.17
N TYR A 5 14.71 -2.89 -1.03
CA TYR A 5 13.41 -3.56 -1.22
C TYR A 5 13.43 -5.03 -0.78
N ARG A 6 14.61 -5.65 -0.66
CA ARG A 6 14.76 -7.03 -0.14
C ARG A 6 14.63 -7.11 1.38
N ASP A 7 14.67 -5.96 2.06
CA ASP A 7 14.54 -5.86 3.50
C ASP A 7 13.10 -5.44 3.89
N ILE A 8 12.17 -5.34 2.92
CA ILE A 8 10.74 -5.15 3.16
C ILE A 8 10.11 -6.46 3.61
N ASP A 9 9.39 -6.41 4.73
CA ASP A 9 8.57 -7.52 5.21
C ASP A 9 7.14 -7.42 4.67
N ILE A 10 6.49 -8.58 4.52
CA ILE A 10 5.09 -8.68 4.07
C ILE A 10 4.35 -9.57 5.06
N ILE A 11 3.25 -9.07 5.61
CA ILE A 11 2.40 -9.77 6.57
C ILE A 11 0.95 -9.85 6.04
N GLU A 12 0.22 -10.84 6.50
CA GLU A 12 -1.22 -10.99 6.27
C GLU A 12 -1.94 -10.72 7.60
N VAL A 13 -3.08 -10.04 7.57
CA VAL A 13 -3.92 -9.71 8.74
C VAL A 13 -5.36 -10.17 8.48
N ASP A 14 -6.11 -10.64 9.47
CA ASP A 14 -7.47 -11.14 9.23
C ASP A 14 -8.49 -9.98 9.12
N ASP A 15 -8.31 -8.92 9.91
CA ASP A 15 -9.20 -7.75 9.93
C ASP A 15 -8.52 -6.44 10.39
N TYR A 16 -9.32 -5.38 10.53
CA TYR A 16 -8.85 -4.05 10.96
C TYR A 16 -8.27 -4.06 12.39
N ALA A 17 -8.75 -4.95 13.26
CA ALA A 17 -8.29 -5.03 14.64
C ALA A 17 -6.88 -5.65 14.72
N ASP A 18 -6.59 -6.64 13.87
CA ASP A 18 -5.28 -7.27 13.81
C ASP A 18 -4.16 -6.26 13.50
N ILE A 19 -4.37 -5.38 12.52
CA ILE A 19 -3.38 -4.35 12.18
C ILE A 19 -3.29 -3.25 13.24
N ALA A 20 -4.40 -2.91 13.90
CA ALA A 20 -4.38 -2.00 15.04
C ALA A 20 -3.54 -2.57 16.20
N ASP A 21 -3.71 -3.86 16.51
CA ASP A 21 -2.94 -4.56 17.54
C ASP A 21 -1.45 -4.65 17.19
N VAL A 22 -1.11 -4.96 15.93
CA VAL A 22 0.28 -4.95 15.43
C VAL A 22 0.90 -3.57 15.59
N PHE A 23 0.18 -2.53 15.16
CA PHE A 23 0.63 -1.14 15.25
C PHE A 23 0.88 -0.72 16.71
N MET A 24 -0.10 -0.93 17.59
CA MET A 24 0.02 -0.57 19.01
C MET A 24 1.14 -1.35 19.69
N GLY A 25 1.26 -2.65 19.39
CA GLY A 25 2.36 -3.48 19.90
C GLY A 25 3.75 -2.98 19.46
N ALA A 26 3.87 -2.47 18.24
CA ALA A 26 5.11 -1.87 17.74
C ALA A 26 5.43 -0.53 18.44
N CYS A 27 4.42 0.28 18.77
CA CYS A 27 4.60 1.55 19.49
C CYS A 27 5.11 1.38 20.93
N TYR A 28 4.70 0.33 21.66
CA TYR A 28 5.05 0.15 23.08
C TYR A 28 6.51 -0.21 23.39
N HIS A 29 7.30 -0.58 22.37
CA HIS A 29 8.60 -1.21 22.55
C HIS A 29 9.72 -0.58 21.74
N THR A 30 9.60 0.72 21.45
CA THR A 30 10.49 1.38 20.51
C THR A 30 10.83 2.81 20.92
N ASP A 31 12.02 3.25 20.52
CA ASP A 31 12.47 4.65 20.55
C ASP A 31 12.26 5.35 19.19
N LYS A 32 11.44 4.73 18.33
CA LYS A 32 11.17 5.15 16.96
C LYS A 32 9.75 5.70 16.81
N THR A 33 9.53 6.48 15.77
CA THR A 33 8.18 6.81 15.32
C THR A 33 7.64 5.68 14.45
N VAL A 34 6.49 5.13 14.85
CA VAL A 34 5.79 4.07 14.11
C VAL A 34 4.58 4.67 13.43
N GLY A 35 4.28 4.25 12.19
CA GLY A 35 3.10 4.70 11.48
C GLY A 35 2.40 3.61 10.67
N VAL A 36 1.13 3.85 10.36
CA VAL A 36 0.32 3.07 9.44
C VAL A 36 -0.16 3.99 8.32
N ILE A 37 -0.19 3.48 7.09
CA ILE A 37 -0.73 4.17 5.91
C ILE A 37 -1.76 3.29 5.24
N ALA A 38 -2.98 3.80 5.11
CA ALA A 38 -4.12 3.08 4.57
C ALA A 38 -5.22 4.03 4.08
N ASP A 39 -6.37 3.48 3.72
CA ASP A 39 -7.60 4.25 3.51
C ASP A 39 -8.11 4.93 4.80
N TYR A 40 -9.10 5.79 4.64
CA TYR A 40 -9.70 6.56 5.74
C TYR A 40 -10.29 5.65 6.83
N ASP A 41 -11.05 4.61 6.45
CA ASP A 41 -11.80 3.78 7.40
C ASP A 41 -10.86 3.03 8.34
N LEU A 42 -9.79 2.45 7.81
CA LEU A 42 -8.80 1.78 8.64
C LEU A 42 -8.05 2.75 9.54
N ILE A 43 -7.63 3.91 9.03
CA ILE A 43 -6.93 4.91 9.85
C ILE A 43 -7.81 5.45 10.96
N ALA A 44 -9.09 5.72 10.69
CA ALA A 44 -10.06 6.13 11.70
C ALA A 44 -10.22 5.07 12.79
N HIS A 45 -10.31 3.79 12.41
CA HIS A 45 -10.37 2.69 13.37
C HIS A 45 -9.13 2.61 14.26
N ILE A 46 -7.93 2.71 13.69
CA ILE A 46 -6.68 2.65 14.45
C ILE A 46 -6.57 3.85 15.41
N VAL A 47 -6.97 5.04 14.97
CA VAL A 47 -7.01 6.22 15.85
C VAL A 47 -7.96 5.98 17.02
N ASP A 48 -9.16 5.46 16.79
CA ASP A 48 -10.11 5.14 17.87
C ASP A 48 -9.49 4.17 18.89
N VAL A 49 -8.84 3.09 18.44
CA VAL A 49 -8.14 2.13 19.31
C VAL A 49 -7.00 2.80 20.08
N ALA A 50 -6.17 3.60 19.42
CA ALA A 50 -5.03 4.27 20.03
C ALA A 50 -5.46 5.23 21.16
N LEU A 51 -6.59 5.92 21.00
CA LEU A 51 -7.12 6.86 22.00
C LEU A 51 -7.69 6.20 23.24
N GLU A 52 -7.90 4.88 23.23
CA GLU A 52 -8.28 4.13 24.44
C GLU A 52 -7.10 3.89 25.39
N HIS A 53 -5.86 4.17 24.96
CA HIS A 53 -4.66 3.96 25.74
C HIS A 53 -4.21 5.24 26.47
N ASP A 54 -4.03 5.14 27.79
CA ASP A 54 -3.64 6.26 28.67
C ASP A 54 -2.26 6.88 28.31
N ASP A 55 -1.39 6.12 27.64
CA ASP A 55 -0.04 6.54 27.26
C ASP A 55 -0.01 7.29 25.90
N VAL A 56 -1.15 7.43 25.23
CA VAL A 56 -1.27 8.13 23.94
C VAL A 56 -1.82 9.54 24.16
N SER A 57 -1.13 10.53 23.57
CA SER A 57 -1.53 11.94 23.62
C SER A 57 -1.76 12.48 22.21
N VAL A 58 -2.92 13.12 21.99
CA VAL A 58 -3.22 13.73 20.68
C VAL A 58 -2.40 15.00 20.47
N LYS A 59 -1.59 14.98 19.41
CA LYS A 59 -0.86 16.17 18.95
C LYS A 59 -1.53 16.81 17.73
N TYR A 60 -2.02 16.00 16.80
CA TYR A 60 -2.72 16.47 15.60
C TYR A 60 -3.61 15.36 15.04
N ILE A 61 -4.86 15.67 14.74
CA ILE A 61 -5.75 14.78 13.98
C ILE A 61 -6.48 15.66 12.96
N ASP A 62 -6.32 15.31 11.69
CA ASP A 62 -7.09 15.83 10.57
C ASP A 62 -7.75 14.67 9.82
N LEU A 63 -8.94 14.28 10.30
CA LEU A 63 -9.78 13.27 9.69
C LEU A 63 -11.18 13.87 9.42
N LEU A 64 -11.23 15.15 9.08
CA LEU A 64 -12.49 15.91 9.01
C LEU A 64 -13.38 15.52 7.83
N GLU A 65 -12.77 15.10 6.72
CA GLU A 65 -13.45 14.70 5.50
C GLU A 65 -12.72 13.51 4.90
N GLU A 66 -13.47 12.56 4.36
CA GLU A 66 -12.97 11.49 3.50
C GLU A 66 -12.62 12.08 2.13
N VAL A 67 -11.37 11.94 1.71
CA VAL A 67 -10.87 12.35 0.40
C VAL A 67 -10.28 11.16 -0.34
N ASP A 68 -10.25 11.23 -1.68
CA ASP A 68 -9.67 10.21 -2.58
C ASP A 68 -8.12 10.20 -2.52
N ARG A 69 -7.60 9.91 -1.33
CA ARG A 69 -6.16 9.81 -0.99
C ARG A 69 -6.00 8.93 0.25
N PRO A 70 -4.87 8.21 0.38
CA PRO A 70 -4.56 7.51 1.61
C PRO A 70 -4.33 8.49 2.76
N TYR A 71 -4.47 7.96 3.97
CA TYR A 71 -4.25 8.62 5.25
C TYR A 71 -3.11 7.93 5.98
N PHE A 72 -2.59 8.58 7.01
CA PHE A 72 -1.67 7.97 7.95
C PHE A 72 -2.08 8.25 9.39
N VAL A 73 -1.63 7.37 10.26
CA VAL A 73 -1.52 7.60 11.71
C VAL A 73 -0.10 7.25 12.12
N SER A 74 0.46 8.01 13.05
CA SER A 74 1.77 7.73 13.64
C SER A 74 1.79 8.07 15.12
N ILE A 75 2.58 7.32 15.88
CA ILE A 75 2.87 7.57 17.29
C ILE A 75 4.38 7.55 17.46
N ASN A 76 4.93 8.58 18.10
CA ASN A 76 6.35 8.63 18.44
C ASN A 76 6.64 8.02 19.81
N ASP A 77 7.90 8.03 20.22
CA ASP A 77 8.39 7.51 21.51
C ASP A 77 7.84 8.26 22.74
N ASP A 78 7.40 9.50 22.57
CA ASP A 78 6.72 10.28 23.60
C ASP A 78 5.21 9.96 23.72
N GLY A 79 4.68 9.10 22.84
CA GLY A 79 3.24 8.78 22.77
C GLY A 79 2.40 9.83 22.02
N ASP A 80 3.04 10.78 21.32
CA ASP A 80 2.34 11.80 20.53
C ASP A 80 1.73 11.18 19.26
N LEU A 81 0.40 11.20 19.18
CA LEU A 81 -0.37 10.75 18.02
C LEU A 81 -0.54 11.88 16.99
N LEU A 82 -0.20 11.57 15.74
CA LEU A 82 -0.49 12.37 14.56
C LEU A 82 -1.30 11.53 13.56
N ALA A 83 -2.45 12.02 13.10
CA ALA A 83 -3.20 11.40 12.00
C ALA A 83 -3.67 12.46 11.00
N ALA A 84 -3.52 12.21 9.71
CA ALA A 84 -3.90 13.15 8.65
C ALA A 84 -3.97 12.45 7.28
N PRO A 85 -4.54 13.09 6.24
CA PRO A 85 -4.35 12.64 4.87
C PRO A 85 -2.87 12.63 4.53
N VAL A 86 -2.45 11.69 3.69
CA VAL A 86 -1.10 11.67 3.11
C VAL A 86 -0.97 12.87 2.17
N GLU A 87 -0.37 13.92 2.68
CA GLU A 87 0.16 15.03 1.91
C GLU A 87 1.69 14.96 1.92
N MET A 88 2.32 15.37 0.83
CA MET A 88 3.79 15.27 0.68
C MET A 88 4.56 16.33 1.49
N ASP A 89 4.04 16.73 2.65
CA ASP A 89 4.64 17.72 3.55
C ASP A 89 4.99 17.14 4.94
N GLY A 90 6.23 17.40 5.35
CA GLY A 90 6.71 17.40 6.74
C GLY A 90 6.63 16.11 7.56
N PHE A 91 5.43 15.61 7.86
CA PHE A 91 5.19 14.63 8.91
C PHE A 91 5.66 13.22 8.54
N LEU A 92 5.46 12.81 7.29
CA LEU A 92 5.81 11.47 6.82
C LEU A 92 7.32 11.19 6.91
N TRP A 93 8.16 12.22 6.82
CA TRP A 93 9.62 12.08 6.88
C TRP A 93 10.15 11.68 8.27
N ASN A 94 9.31 11.72 9.30
CA ASN A 94 9.70 11.36 10.66
C ASN A 94 9.30 9.93 11.05
N ILE A 95 8.61 9.19 10.18
CA ILE A 95 8.19 7.82 10.47
C ILE A 95 9.37 6.89 10.16
N ASP A 96 9.86 6.18 11.18
CA ASP A 96 11.00 5.27 11.08
C ASP A 96 10.58 3.82 10.79
N VAL A 97 9.39 3.42 11.26
CA VAL A 97 8.79 2.10 11.02
C VAL A 97 7.40 2.30 10.46
N VAL A 98 7.08 1.71 9.31
CA VAL A 98 5.81 1.96 8.63
C VAL A 98 5.14 0.67 8.16
N TYR A 99 3.85 0.57 8.46
CA TYR A 99 2.95 -0.47 7.96
C TYR A 99 2.08 0.12 6.85
N ILE A 100 2.09 -0.47 5.66
CA ILE A 100 1.40 0.09 4.50
C ILE A 100 0.41 -0.93 3.92
N ASN A 101 -0.86 -0.52 3.82
CA ASN A 101 -1.92 -1.31 3.22
C ASN A 101 -1.67 -1.48 1.71
N MET A 102 -1.59 -2.72 1.23
CA MET A 102 -1.45 -3.05 -0.19
C MET A 102 -2.77 -3.22 -0.93
N ASP A 103 -3.86 -3.51 -0.22
CA ASP A 103 -5.15 -3.84 -0.83
C ASP A 103 -6.01 -2.58 -1.10
N GLY A 104 -5.49 -1.41 -0.73
CA GLY A 104 -6.21 -0.13 -0.80
C GLY A 104 -5.58 0.91 -1.72
N GLU A 105 -5.86 2.17 -1.40
CA GLU A 105 -5.54 3.34 -2.24
C GLU A 105 -4.07 3.79 -2.21
N VAL A 106 -3.19 3.05 -1.51
CA VAL A 106 -1.80 3.46 -1.33
C VAL A 106 -0.99 3.23 -2.60
N ARG A 107 -0.58 4.34 -3.22
CA ARG A 107 0.21 4.32 -4.44
C ARG A 107 1.67 3.98 -4.14
N GLN A 108 2.31 3.29 -5.08
CA GLN A 108 3.74 2.92 -5.04
C GLN A 108 4.69 4.09 -4.74
N GLU A 109 4.35 5.31 -5.16
CA GLU A 109 5.17 6.50 -4.88
C GLU A 109 5.33 6.79 -3.39
N ILE A 110 4.31 6.42 -2.60
CA ILE A 110 4.33 6.55 -1.15
C ILE A 110 5.26 5.48 -0.55
N ILE A 111 5.18 4.24 -1.04
CA ILE A 111 6.05 3.14 -0.59
C ILE A 111 7.52 3.43 -0.94
N ASP A 112 7.79 3.86 -2.17
CA ASP A 112 9.13 4.23 -2.63
C ASP A 112 9.73 5.35 -1.75
N MET A 113 8.92 6.34 -1.35
CA MET A 113 9.35 7.40 -0.45
C MET A 113 9.88 6.84 0.88
N PHE A 114 9.20 5.88 1.52
CA PHE A 114 9.68 5.29 2.78
C PHE A 114 10.92 4.42 2.59
N VAL A 115 10.97 3.61 1.53
CA VAL A 115 12.13 2.78 1.22
C VAL A 115 13.37 3.65 0.94
N ASP A 116 13.20 4.74 0.20
CA ASP A 116 14.30 5.65 -0.13
C ASP A 116 14.82 6.38 1.11
N ASN A 117 13.93 6.68 2.08
CA ASN A 117 14.26 7.31 3.36
C ASN A 117 14.84 6.38 4.43
N ASP A 118 15.14 5.12 4.11
CA ASP A 118 15.66 4.14 5.08
C ASP A 118 14.70 3.84 6.25
N ALA A 119 13.39 3.96 6.03
CA ALA A 119 12.39 3.47 6.98
C ALA A 119 12.29 1.94 6.94
N ASP A 120 11.96 1.32 8.07
CA ASP A 120 11.63 -0.10 8.17
C ASP A 120 10.19 -0.31 7.65
N VAL A 121 10.06 -0.74 6.40
CA VAL A 121 8.77 -0.88 5.71
C VAL A 121 8.24 -2.31 5.85
N THR A 122 7.03 -2.43 6.38
CA THR A 122 6.21 -3.64 6.32
C THR A 122 4.97 -3.39 5.48
N LEU A 123 4.72 -4.25 4.51
CA LEU A 123 3.49 -4.22 3.73
C LEU A 123 2.48 -5.22 4.31
N PHE A 124 1.20 -4.86 4.32
CA PHE A 124 0.14 -5.77 4.79
C PHE A 124 -1.06 -5.81 3.83
N GLY A 125 -1.77 -6.93 3.86
CA GLY A 125 -3.05 -7.15 3.19
C GLY A 125 -3.91 -8.14 3.98
N TYR A 126 -5.20 -8.26 3.65
CA TYR A 126 -6.15 -9.08 4.39
C TYR A 126 -6.09 -10.57 3.99
N ALA A 127 -5.98 -11.47 4.97
CA ALA A 127 -5.80 -12.90 4.80
C ALA A 127 -7.00 -13.62 4.14
N ASP A 128 -8.18 -13.00 4.18
CA ASP A 128 -9.41 -13.49 3.56
C ASP A 128 -9.64 -12.96 2.14
N GLU A 129 -8.74 -12.13 1.62
CA GLU A 129 -8.57 -12.04 0.18
C GLU A 129 -7.66 -13.20 -0.22
N GLU A 130 -8.19 -14.21 -0.94
CA GLU A 130 -7.33 -15.18 -1.64
C GLU A 130 -6.18 -14.39 -2.29
N PRO A 131 -4.92 -14.89 -2.33
CA PRO A 131 -3.87 -14.22 -3.10
C PRO A 131 -4.50 -13.86 -4.43
N ILE A 132 -4.48 -12.59 -4.83
CA ILE A 132 -5.48 -12.01 -5.73
C ILE A 132 -5.62 -12.78 -7.07
N CYS A 133 -4.69 -13.67 -7.41
CA CYS A 133 -5.04 -15.04 -7.83
C CYS A 133 -3.80 -15.89 -8.07
N ASN A 134 -3.95 -17.19 -7.91
CA ASN A 134 -3.13 -18.16 -8.63
C ASN A 134 -3.33 -17.95 -10.17
N PRO A 135 -2.26 -17.77 -10.99
CA PRO A 135 -2.38 -17.50 -12.43
C PRO A 135 -3.16 -18.56 -13.23
N LYS A 136 -3.25 -19.80 -12.71
CA LYS A 136 -4.02 -20.89 -13.33
C LYS A 136 -5.52 -20.82 -13.02
N GLU A 137 -5.91 -20.15 -11.93
CA GLU A 137 -7.31 -20.04 -11.48
C GLU A 137 -7.95 -18.70 -11.89
N CYS A 138 -7.16 -17.65 -12.00
CA CYS A 138 -7.62 -16.32 -12.40
C CYS A 138 -8.25 -16.22 -13.79
N GLY A 139 -7.81 -17.06 -14.73
CA GLY A 139 -8.35 -17.03 -16.09
C GLY A 139 -9.77 -17.57 -16.21
N LYS A 140 -10.37 -18.11 -15.13
CA LYS A 140 -11.62 -18.88 -15.22
C LYS A 140 -12.70 -18.57 -14.19
N SER A 141 -12.39 -18.10 -12.97
CA SER A 141 -13.41 -18.00 -11.91
C SER A 141 -13.20 -16.94 -10.82
N CYS A 142 -12.17 -16.09 -10.89
CA CYS A 142 -11.92 -15.01 -9.92
C CYS A 142 -12.59 -13.72 -10.41
N ASP A 143 -13.34 -13.03 -9.55
CA ASP A 143 -13.97 -11.70 -9.82
C ASP A 143 -13.20 -10.58 -9.08
N CYS A 144 -11.90 -10.80 -8.93
CA CYS A 144 -10.97 -9.99 -8.13
C CYS A 144 -10.36 -8.80 -8.88
N GLY A 145 -10.80 -8.51 -10.11
CA GLY A 145 -10.31 -7.38 -10.91
C GLY A 145 -8.89 -7.53 -11.48
N LEU A 146 -8.04 -8.38 -10.88
CA LEU A 146 -6.62 -8.50 -11.20
C LEU A 146 -6.33 -9.05 -12.60
N PHE A 147 -7.31 -9.77 -13.18
CA PHE A 147 -7.27 -10.33 -14.54
C PHE A 147 -8.59 -10.15 -15.27
N ASP A 148 -9.40 -9.16 -14.86
CA ASP A 148 -10.63 -8.83 -15.58
C ASP A 148 -10.31 -8.67 -17.05
N LYS A 149 -11.01 -9.47 -17.85
CA LYS A 149 -10.82 -9.50 -19.29
C LYS A 149 -10.87 -8.08 -19.80
N VAL A 150 -9.74 -7.58 -20.29
CA VAL A 150 -9.76 -6.55 -21.32
C VAL A 150 -10.53 -7.19 -22.46
N ASP A 151 -11.81 -6.87 -22.56
CA ASP A 151 -12.67 -7.37 -23.62
C ASP A 151 -12.01 -7.00 -24.94
N LYS A 152 -11.57 -8.02 -25.69
CA LYS A 152 -10.92 -7.85 -26.99
C LYS A 152 -11.85 -7.23 -28.04
N ASP A 153 -13.10 -6.94 -27.69
CA ASP A 153 -14.11 -6.35 -28.56
C ASP A 153 -14.61 -4.94 -28.12
N SER A 154 -14.12 -4.36 -27.01
CA SER A 154 -14.46 -2.98 -26.65
C SER A 154 -13.45 -1.93 -27.14
N ASP A 155 -12.48 -2.35 -27.96
CA ASP A 155 -11.40 -1.57 -28.59
C ASP A 155 -11.86 -0.44 -29.54
N LYS A 156 -13.15 -0.06 -29.48
CA LYS A 156 -13.69 1.06 -30.26
C LYS A 156 -14.42 2.13 -29.45
N LYS A 157 -14.59 2.02 -28.11
CA LYS A 157 -15.34 3.05 -27.35
C LYS A 157 -14.91 3.36 -25.91
N LEU A 158 -13.77 2.89 -25.42
CA LEU A 158 -13.23 3.32 -24.12
C LEU A 158 -11.92 4.07 -24.32
N ASN A 159 -11.89 5.37 -24.01
CA ASN A 159 -10.68 6.19 -23.99
C ASN A 159 -9.89 5.97 -22.67
N VAL A 160 -9.85 4.73 -22.19
CA VAL A 160 -9.22 4.36 -20.92
C VAL A 160 -7.85 3.78 -21.23
N LYS A 161 -6.78 4.48 -20.84
CA LYS A 161 -5.41 3.96 -21.00
C LYS A 161 -4.96 3.33 -19.67
N PRO A 162 -4.77 2.00 -19.60
CA PRO A 162 -4.11 1.41 -18.46
C PRO A 162 -2.67 1.92 -18.38
N GLY A 163 -2.29 2.43 -17.21
CA GLY A 163 -0.93 2.83 -16.88
C GLY A 163 -0.21 1.67 -16.22
N VAL A 164 1.04 1.42 -16.61
CA VAL A 164 1.92 0.44 -15.95
C VAL A 164 3.16 1.18 -15.52
N LYS A 165 3.42 1.17 -14.21
CA LYS A 165 4.65 1.69 -13.63
C LYS A 165 5.46 0.52 -13.10
N VAL A 166 6.65 0.36 -13.65
CA VAL A 166 7.61 -0.62 -13.15
C VAL A 166 8.62 0.14 -12.32
N THR A 167 8.68 -0.18 -11.02
CA THR A 167 9.68 0.41 -10.14
C THR A 167 10.94 -0.43 -10.19
N LYS A 168 12.04 0.25 -10.51
CA LYS A 168 13.39 -0.31 -10.49
C LYS A 168 14.11 0.24 -9.30
N ASP A 169 14.83 -0.62 -8.60
CA ASP A 169 15.79 -0.15 -7.62
C ASP A 169 16.98 0.57 -8.30
N LYS A 170 17.88 1.10 -7.48
CA LYS A 170 19.12 1.75 -7.92
C LYS A 170 20.06 0.85 -8.74
N ASP A 171 19.92 -0.47 -8.62
CA ASP A 171 20.72 -1.47 -9.34
C ASP A 171 20.03 -1.89 -10.65
N GLY A 172 18.78 -1.44 -10.86
CA GLY A 172 17.97 -1.69 -12.04
C GLY A 172 17.00 -2.88 -11.91
N ASP A 173 17.01 -3.56 -10.77
CA ASP A 173 16.17 -4.73 -10.48
C ASP A 173 14.72 -4.29 -10.24
N MET A 174 13.76 -5.05 -10.76
CA MET A 174 12.34 -4.72 -10.63
C MET A 174 11.76 -5.50 -9.45
N ASN A 175 11.27 -4.82 -8.41
CA ASN A 175 10.70 -5.47 -7.23
C ASN A 175 9.24 -5.05 -6.95
N GLY A 176 8.75 -4.06 -7.71
CA GLY A 176 7.38 -3.57 -7.64
C GLY A 176 6.83 -3.27 -9.04
N VAL A 177 5.56 -3.61 -9.25
CA VAL A 177 4.81 -3.18 -10.45
C VAL A 177 3.46 -2.65 -10.02
N SER A 178 3.17 -1.42 -10.44
CA SER A 178 1.86 -0.80 -10.26
C SER A 178 1.11 -0.75 -11.57
N PHE A 179 -0.18 -0.96 -11.46
CA PHE A 179 -1.16 -0.83 -12.52
C PHE A 179 -2.14 0.25 -12.11
N SER A 180 -2.60 1.04 -13.07
CA SER A 180 -3.64 2.02 -12.83
C SER A 180 -4.61 2.08 -14.00
N ARG A 181 -5.89 2.27 -13.71
CA ARG A 181 -6.94 2.47 -14.71
C ARG A 181 -7.80 3.67 -14.30
N THR A 182 -8.15 4.50 -15.26
CA THR A 182 -9.14 5.56 -15.07
C THR A 182 -10.39 5.19 -15.85
N ASP A 183 -11.55 5.09 -15.21
CA ASP A 183 -12.78 4.82 -15.94
C ASP A 183 -13.28 6.07 -16.70
N ASN A 184 -14.27 5.90 -17.57
CA ASN A 184 -14.86 7.03 -18.31
C ASN A 184 -15.66 8.00 -17.41
N SER A 185 -15.86 7.64 -16.14
CA SER A 185 -16.60 8.39 -15.12
C SER A 185 -15.68 9.30 -14.29
N GLY A 186 -14.36 9.12 -14.43
CA GLY A 186 -13.34 9.84 -13.66
C GLY A 186 -12.86 9.10 -12.40
N GLY A 187 -13.33 7.87 -12.15
CA GLY A 187 -12.82 7.00 -11.09
C GLY A 187 -11.42 6.50 -11.41
N TYR A 188 -10.54 6.50 -10.41
CA TYR A 188 -9.16 6.05 -10.50
C TYR A 188 -8.97 4.81 -9.66
N GLU A 189 -8.51 3.72 -10.28
CA GLU A 189 -8.16 2.48 -9.59
C GLU A 189 -6.65 2.26 -9.77
N SER A 190 -5.95 1.88 -8.70
CA SER A 190 -4.56 1.45 -8.78
C SER A 190 -4.30 0.26 -7.87
N TRP A 191 -3.50 -0.69 -8.35
CA TRP A 191 -3.04 -1.85 -7.56
C TRP A 191 -1.55 -2.06 -7.80
N SER A 192 -0.84 -2.54 -6.78
CA SER A 192 0.61 -2.76 -6.85
C SER A 192 0.96 -4.17 -6.38
N VAL A 193 1.93 -4.78 -7.05
CA VAL A 193 2.47 -6.10 -6.69
C VAL A 193 3.91 -5.93 -6.25
N TYR A 194 4.22 -6.45 -5.07
CA TYR A 194 5.55 -6.41 -4.47
C TYR A 194 6.15 -7.80 -4.34
N SER A 195 7.48 -7.85 -4.40
CA SER A 195 8.23 -9.07 -4.20
C SER A 195 9.56 -8.75 -3.56
N ASN A 196 9.92 -9.50 -2.53
CA ASN A 196 11.27 -9.50 -1.96
C ASN A 196 12.32 -10.17 -2.88
N ARG A 197 11.90 -10.58 -4.09
CA ARG A 197 12.73 -11.11 -5.18
C ARG A 197 12.51 -10.29 -6.44
N GLU A 198 13.54 -10.22 -7.28
CA GLU A 198 13.43 -9.61 -8.60
C GLU A 198 12.29 -10.23 -9.42
N LEU A 199 11.46 -9.37 -10.01
CA LEU A 199 10.39 -9.63 -10.96
C LEU A 199 10.90 -9.32 -12.38
N PRO A 200 11.62 -10.23 -13.06
CA PRO A 200 12.21 -9.95 -14.37
C PRO A 200 11.13 -9.58 -15.40
N ILE A 201 11.48 -8.75 -16.39
CA ILE A 201 10.57 -8.32 -17.46
C ILE A 201 9.94 -9.53 -18.16
N GLU A 202 10.65 -10.64 -18.29
CA GLU A 202 10.12 -11.88 -18.85
C GLU A 202 9.02 -12.49 -17.98
N ALA A 203 9.12 -12.40 -16.66
CA ALA A 203 8.05 -12.83 -15.75
C ALA A 203 6.85 -11.89 -15.85
N LEU A 204 7.07 -10.58 -15.84
CA LEU A 204 6.02 -9.57 -16.00
C LEU A 204 5.32 -9.66 -17.35
N SER A 205 6.06 -9.91 -18.44
CA SER A 205 5.50 -10.10 -19.78
C SER A 205 4.70 -11.40 -19.91
N ARG A 206 5.01 -12.42 -19.09
CA ARG A 206 4.22 -13.66 -19.02
C ARG A 206 2.95 -13.49 -18.19
N LEU A 207 3.03 -12.74 -17.10
CA LEU A 207 1.89 -12.45 -16.22
C LEU A 207 0.93 -11.44 -16.87
N PHE A 208 1.46 -10.44 -17.58
CA PHE A 208 0.70 -9.34 -18.17
C PHE A 208 1.00 -9.14 -19.68
N PRO A 209 0.79 -10.15 -20.53
CA PRO A 209 1.18 -10.12 -21.95
C PRO A 209 0.43 -9.08 -22.79
N HIS A 210 -0.60 -8.44 -22.25
CA HIS A 210 -1.38 -7.39 -22.91
C HIS A 210 -0.77 -6.00 -22.71
N LEU A 211 0.16 -5.82 -21.76
CA LEU A 211 0.78 -4.54 -21.43
C LEU A 211 2.12 -4.31 -22.14
N PHE A 212 2.75 -5.40 -22.63
CA PHE A 212 4.08 -5.38 -23.26
C PHE A 212 4.03 -5.66 -24.78
N LYS A 213 2.91 -5.33 -25.43
CA LYS A 213 2.71 -5.49 -26.88
C LYS A 213 2.67 -4.17 -27.62
#